data_AF-A0A2G4IGH5-F1
#
_entry.id   AF-A0A2G4IGH5-F1
#
_cell.length_a   1.000
_cell.length_b   1.000
_cell.length_c   1.000
_cell.angle_alpha   90.00
_cell.angle_beta   90.00
_cell.angle_gamma   90.00
#
_symmetry.space_group_name_H-M   'P 1'
#
loop_
_entity.id
_entity.type
_entity.pdbx_description
1 polymer ?
#
loop_
_entity_poly.entity_id
_entity_poly.type
_entity_poly.pdbx_seq_one_letter_code
_entity_poly.pdbx_strand_id
1 'polypeptide(L)'
;MKKFVAVVGLLMAVVGSASAQGGGGGGGRAQMSPEVRDSTTLARAFNGITLNADQTAKAKTVIVAAREALAALDRQAPDFAEKMGAANNTRNADLKALVSSDADKAKLDENLAALGRGGRRGGGR
;
A
#
# COMPACT_ATOMS: atom_id res chain seq x y z
N MET A 1 -5.78 30.13 12.17
CA MET A 1 -7.02 29.33 12.32
C MET A 1 -6.79 27.96 11.72
N LYS A 2 -6.56 26.92 12.55
CA LYS A 2 -6.32 25.55 12.09
C LYS A 2 -7.67 24.88 11.83
N LYS A 3 -8.05 24.67 10.57
CA LYS A 3 -9.24 23.91 10.20
C LYS A 3 -8.81 22.46 9.96
N PHE A 4 -9.04 21.60 10.96
CA PHE A 4 -8.98 20.15 10.79
C PHE A 4 -10.23 19.72 10.02
N VAL A 5 -10.05 19.24 8.79
CA VAL A 5 -11.12 18.56 8.04
C VAL A 5 -10.99 17.07 8.36
N ALA A 6 -11.93 16.57 9.16
CA ALA A 6 -12.13 15.15 9.39
C ALA A 6 -12.78 14.54 8.14
N VAL A 7 -12.15 13.54 7.54
CA VAL A 7 -12.77 12.71 6.51
C VAL A 7 -13.14 11.38 7.15
N VAL A 8 -14.45 11.21 7.37
CA VAL A 8 -15.08 9.98 7.80
C VAL A 8 -15.19 9.06 6.59
N GLY A 9 -14.43 7.97 6.59
CA GLY A 9 -14.56 6.88 5.61
C GLY A 9 -15.51 5.81 6.12
N LEU A 10 -16.77 5.91 5.75
CA LEU A 10 -17.80 4.86 5.87
C LEU A 10 -17.38 3.67 4.99
N LEU A 11 -17.04 2.52 5.58
CA LEU A 11 -16.84 1.29 4.82
C LEU A 11 -18.02 0.33 5.07
N MET A 12 -18.81 0.13 4.00
CA MET A 12 -19.92 -0.82 3.97
C MET A 12 -19.40 -2.26 4.07
N ALA A 13 -20.07 -3.05 4.89
CA ALA A 13 -19.86 -4.48 5.03
C ALA A 13 -20.30 -5.23 3.77
N VAL A 14 -19.42 -6.04 3.20
CA VAL A 14 -19.80 -7.11 2.27
C VAL A 14 -19.41 -8.44 2.90
N VAL A 15 -20.43 -9.15 3.37
CA VAL A 15 -20.38 -10.58 3.66
C VAL A 15 -20.41 -11.32 2.32
N GLY A 16 -19.38 -12.13 2.05
CA GLY A 16 -19.30 -12.95 0.85
C GLY A 16 -18.20 -14.00 0.98
N SER A 17 -18.60 -15.20 1.34
CA SER A 17 -17.77 -16.41 1.52
C SER A 17 -17.23 -16.96 0.20
N ALA A 18 -15.97 -17.43 0.23
CA ALA A 18 -15.41 -18.63 -0.42
C ALA A 18 -14.00 -18.38 -1.01
N SER A 19 -12.99 -18.64 -0.19
CA SER A 19 -11.60 -18.78 -0.61
C SER A 19 -11.36 -20.20 -1.13
N ALA A 20 -11.38 -20.37 -2.45
CA ALA A 20 -10.82 -21.55 -3.09
C ALA A 20 -10.42 -21.19 -4.53
N GLN A 21 -9.11 -20.99 -4.76
CA GLN A 21 -8.36 -21.39 -5.97
C GLN A 21 -6.98 -20.71 -5.96
N GLY A 22 -6.08 -21.22 -5.14
CA GLY A 22 -4.67 -20.85 -5.14
C GLY A 22 -3.82 -21.93 -5.80
N GLY A 23 -3.88 -22.05 -7.12
CA GLY A 23 -2.97 -22.87 -7.91
C GLY A 23 -1.89 -21.99 -8.56
N GLY A 24 -0.62 -22.33 -8.34
CA GLY A 24 0.49 -21.67 -9.04
C GLY A 24 1.79 -21.69 -8.26
N GLY A 25 2.58 -22.76 -8.44
CA GLY A 25 3.93 -22.87 -7.93
C GLY A 25 4.88 -21.83 -8.54
N GLY A 26 5.85 -21.39 -7.74
CA GLY A 26 6.93 -20.50 -8.15
C GLY A 26 7.87 -20.29 -6.96
N GLY A 27 9.08 -20.86 -7.03
CA GLY A 27 9.95 -21.13 -5.89
C GLY A 27 10.50 -19.94 -5.12
N GLY A 28 11.04 -20.28 -3.94
CA GLY A 28 12.18 -19.61 -3.30
C GLY A 28 11.97 -18.24 -2.68
N ARG A 29 10.85 -17.55 -2.94
CA ARG A 29 10.49 -16.38 -2.12
C ARG A 29 9.82 -16.93 -0.87
N ALA A 30 10.61 -17.15 0.19
CA ALA A 30 10.09 -17.29 1.54
C ALA A 30 8.92 -16.33 1.65
N GLN A 31 7.71 -16.88 1.82
CA GLN A 31 6.49 -16.10 1.84
C GLN A 31 6.63 -15.18 3.04
N MET A 32 7.14 -13.96 2.83
CA MET A 32 7.26 -12.99 3.92
C MET A 32 5.88 -12.87 4.53
N SER A 33 5.81 -13.08 5.85
CA SER A 33 4.57 -12.92 6.59
C SER A 33 3.99 -11.53 6.29
N PRO A 34 2.67 -11.37 6.31
CA PRO A 34 2.03 -10.10 5.97
C PRO A 34 2.61 -8.91 6.77
N GLU A 35 2.98 -9.14 8.03
CA GLU A 35 3.58 -8.15 8.93
C GLU A 35 4.97 -7.70 8.44
N VAL A 36 5.78 -8.63 7.93
CA VAL A 36 7.11 -8.35 7.38
C VAL A 36 6.99 -7.57 6.07
N ARG A 37 5.97 -7.86 5.26
CA ARG A 37 5.70 -7.10 4.04
C ARG A 37 5.30 -5.67 4.36
N ASP A 38 4.44 -5.48 5.36
CA ASP A 38 3.96 -4.16 5.75
C ASP A 38 5.10 -3.31 6.33
N SER A 39 5.93 -3.89 7.19
CA SER A 39 7.11 -3.18 7.73
C SER A 39 8.11 -2.81 6.64
N THR A 40 8.35 -3.71 5.67
CA THR A 40 9.22 -3.45 4.52
C THR A 40 8.65 -2.36 3.62
N THR A 41 7.34 -2.36 3.40
CA THR A 41 6.65 -1.34 2.59
C THR A 41 6.77 0.03 3.27
N LEU A 42 6.55 0.09 4.58
CA LEU A 42 6.70 1.32 5.36
C LEU A 42 8.14 1.86 5.30
N ALA A 43 9.12 1.01 5.55
CA ALA A 43 10.54 1.40 5.55
C ALA A 43 11.01 1.93 4.19
N ARG A 44 10.49 1.35 3.10
CA ARG A 44 10.80 1.81 1.73
C ARG A 44 10.07 3.09 1.37
N ALA A 45 8.79 3.20 1.69
CA ALA A 45 7.99 4.38 1.40
C ALA A 45 8.56 5.64 2.08
N PHE A 46 8.94 5.50 3.36
CA PHE A 46 9.47 6.61 4.16
C PHE A 46 11.00 6.62 4.27
N ASN A 47 11.70 5.97 3.34
CA ASN A 47 13.15 6.00 3.34
C ASN A 47 13.66 7.46 3.18
N GLY A 48 14.44 7.93 4.15
CA GLY A 48 14.92 9.30 4.19
C GLY A 48 13.90 10.34 4.68
N ILE A 49 12.74 9.90 5.21
CA ILE A 49 11.71 10.77 5.78
C ILE A 49 11.55 10.42 7.27
N THR A 50 11.72 11.42 8.13
CA THR A 50 11.52 11.25 9.56
C THR A 50 10.04 11.39 9.91
N LEU A 51 9.43 10.32 10.41
CA LEU A 51 8.06 10.34 10.92
C LEU A 51 8.06 10.41 12.45
N ASN A 52 7.09 11.14 13.00
CA ASN A 52 6.76 11.04 14.43
C ASN A 52 5.93 9.78 14.72
N ALA A 53 5.65 9.51 15.99
CA ALA A 53 4.92 8.33 16.44
C ALA A 53 3.50 8.24 15.82
N ASP A 54 2.76 9.34 15.82
CA ASP A 54 1.40 9.42 15.26
C ASP A 54 1.39 9.18 13.74
N GLN A 55 2.31 9.79 13.00
CA GLN A 55 2.47 9.61 11.56
C GLN A 55 2.85 8.16 11.24
N THR A 56 3.74 7.56 12.02
CA THR A 56 4.14 6.16 11.86
C THR A 56 2.97 5.22 12.09
N ALA A 57 2.17 5.45 13.14
CA ALA A 57 0.99 4.64 13.43
C ALA A 57 -0.04 4.73 12.29
N LYS A 58 -0.33 5.94 11.81
CA LYS A 58 -1.25 6.16 10.67
C LYS A 58 -0.73 5.52 9.38
N ALA A 59 0.56 5.65 9.10
CA ALA A 59 1.18 5.04 7.92
C ALA A 59 1.03 3.51 7.92
N LYS A 60 1.23 2.86 9.08
CA LYS A 60 1.00 1.42 9.25
C LYS A 60 -0.44 1.05 8.94
N THR A 61 -1.41 1.78 9.49
CA THR A 61 -2.83 1.54 9.24
C THR A 61 -3.17 1.66 7.75
N VAL A 62 -2.66 2.68 7.07
CA VAL A 62 -2.86 2.87 5.61
C VAL A 62 -2.28 1.70 4.82
N ILE A 63 -1.08 1.22 5.17
CA ILE A 63 -0.43 0.10 4.47
C ILE A 63 -1.22 -1.20 4.67
N VAL A 64 -1.67 -1.49 5.89
CA VAL A 64 -2.49 -2.69 6.20
C VAL A 64 -3.82 -2.63 5.45
N ALA A 65 -4.53 -1.49 5.49
CA ALA A 65 -5.79 -1.32 4.79
C ALA A 65 -5.63 -1.49 3.26
N ALA A 66 -4.57 -0.92 2.68
CA ALA A 66 -4.28 -1.08 1.26
C ALA A 66 -3.97 -2.53 0.88
N ARG A 67 -3.23 -3.25 1.73
CA ARG A 67 -2.94 -4.68 1.54
C ARG A 67 -4.23 -5.50 1.54
N GLU A 68 -5.12 -5.26 2.50
CA GLU A 68 -6.40 -5.96 2.63
C GLU A 68 -7.32 -5.66 1.45
N ALA A 69 -7.40 -4.38 1.03
CA ALA A 69 -8.15 -3.98 -0.16
C ALA A 69 -7.63 -4.68 -1.42
N LEU A 70 -6.31 -4.75 -1.60
CA LEU A 70 -5.70 -5.46 -2.73
C LEU A 70 -5.88 -6.98 -2.67
N ALA A 71 -5.89 -7.56 -1.46
CA ALA A 71 -6.12 -8.99 -1.27
C ALA A 71 -7.58 -9.40 -1.55
N ALA A 72 -8.52 -8.48 -1.33
CA ALA A 72 -9.95 -8.69 -1.61
C ALA A 72 -10.31 -8.50 -3.10
N LEU A 73 -9.40 -8.02 -3.94
CA LEU A 73 -9.66 -7.86 -5.37
C LEU A 73 -9.76 -9.21 -6.08
N ASP A 74 -10.80 -9.37 -6.88
CA ASP A 74 -10.92 -10.49 -7.82
C ASP A 74 -9.89 -10.32 -8.95
N ARG A 75 -8.92 -11.25 -9.01
CA ARG A 75 -7.83 -11.25 -10.00
C ARG A 75 -8.27 -11.64 -11.40
N GLN A 76 -9.45 -12.26 -11.53
CA GLN A 76 -10.01 -12.67 -12.82
C GLN A 76 -10.95 -11.61 -13.39
N ALA A 77 -11.31 -10.60 -12.59
CA ALA A 77 -12.17 -9.53 -13.04
C ALA A 77 -11.50 -8.69 -14.15
N PRO A 78 -12.24 -8.31 -15.21
CA PRO A 78 -11.69 -7.54 -16.32
C PRO A 78 -11.19 -6.15 -15.89
N ASP A 79 -11.70 -5.62 -14.77
CA ASP A 79 -11.31 -4.34 -14.19
C ASP A 79 -10.26 -4.46 -13.07
N PHE A 80 -9.66 -5.64 -12.89
CA PHE A 80 -8.65 -5.87 -11.85
C PHE A 80 -7.48 -4.88 -11.92
N ALA A 81 -6.95 -4.62 -13.11
CA ALA A 81 -5.83 -3.70 -13.31
C ALA A 81 -6.18 -2.26 -12.90
N GLU A 82 -7.40 -1.83 -13.22
CA GLU A 82 -7.93 -0.51 -12.86
C GLU A 82 -8.11 -0.41 -11.34
N LYS A 83 -8.78 -1.39 -10.72
CA LYS A 83 -8.97 -1.46 -9.27
C LYS A 83 -7.64 -1.51 -8.50
N MET A 84 -6.66 -2.25 -9.02
CA MET A 84 -5.32 -2.30 -8.44
C MET A 84 -4.59 -0.95 -8.56
N GLY A 85 -4.72 -0.27 -9.70
CA GLY A 85 -4.22 1.09 -9.88
C GLY A 85 -4.87 2.07 -8.91
N ALA A 86 -6.19 2.04 -8.80
CA ALA A 86 -6.96 2.90 -7.89
C ALA A 86 -6.55 2.67 -6.42
N ALA A 87 -6.47 1.42 -5.96
CA ALA A 87 -6.06 1.10 -4.60
C ALA A 87 -4.63 1.59 -4.28
N ASN A 88 -3.69 1.46 -5.23
CA ASN A 88 -2.34 2.00 -5.07
C ASN A 88 -2.33 3.53 -5.03
N ASN A 89 -3.13 4.19 -5.87
CA ASN A 89 -3.25 5.65 -5.88
C ASN A 89 -3.83 6.18 -4.58
N THR A 90 -4.89 5.54 -4.06
CA THR A 90 -5.48 5.87 -2.76
C THR A 90 -4.46 5.72 -1.64
N ARG A 91 -3.78 4.57 -1.54
CA ARG A 91 -2.70 4.38 -0.56
C ARG A 91 -1.65 5.50 -0.64
N ASN A 92 -1.20 5.83 -1.85
CA ASN A 92 -0.17 6.84 -2.06
C ASN A 92 -0.66 8.24 -1.62
N ALA A 93 -1.90 8.61 -1.96
CA ALA A 93 -2.51 9.87 -1.54
C ALA A 93 -2.62 9.96 -0.01
N ASP A 94 -3.08 8.88 0.64
CA ASP A 94 -3.22 8.81 2.09
C ASP A 94 -1.86 8.92 2.80
N LEU A 95 -0.83 8.25 2.29
CA LEU A 95 0.53 8.35 2.83
C LEU A 95 1.10 9.77 2.68
N LYS A 96 0.85 10.45 1.55
CA LYS A 96 1.27 11.84 1.33
C LYS A 96 0.57 12.81 2.26
N ALA A 97 -0.70 12.58 2.59
CA ALA A 97 -1.45 13.42 3.51
C ALA A 97 -0.86 13.41 4.95
N LEU A 98 -0.07 12.39 5.31
CA LEU A 98 0.61 12.32 6.61
C LEU A 98 1.85 13.22 6.70
N VAL A 99 2.39 13.66 5.56
CA VAL A 99 3.63 14.41 5.47
C VAL A 99 3.32 15.88 5.19
N SER A 100 3.83 16.79 6.03
CA SER A 100 3.53 18.23 5.89
C SER A 100 4.55 18.97 5.02
N SER A 101 5.82 18.56 5.03
CA SER A 101 6.90 19.18 4.27
C SER A 101 6.82 18.81 2.79
N ASP A 102 6.92 19.80 1.90
CA ASP A 102 6.88 19.54 0.46
C ASP A 102 8.13 18.81 -0.04
N ALA A 103 9.29 19.01 0.60
CA ALA A 103 10.50 18.24 0.31
C ALA A 103 10.31 16.75 0.64
N ASP A 104 9.70 16.45 1.77
CA ASP A 104 9.44 15.07 2.19
C ASP A 104 8.33 14.43 1.32
N LYS A 105 7.31 15.21 0.89
CA LYS A 105 6.31 14.72 -0.07
C LYS A 105 6.95 14.36 -1.41
N ALA A 106 7.87 15.18 -1.92
CA ALA A 106 8.60 14.88 -3.15
C ALA A 106 9.45 13.60 -2.99
N LYS A 107 10.13 13.45 -1.85
CA LYS A 107 10.88 12.23 -1.54
C LYS A 107 9.98 11.00 -1.43
N LEU A 108 8.81 11.16 -0.82
CA LEU A 108 7.82 10.09 -0.70
C LEU A 108 7.32 9.67 -2.10
N ASP A 109 7.03 10.62 -2.98
CA ASP A 109 6.65 10.32 -4.37
C ASP A 109 7.70 9.50 -5.11
N GLU A 110 8.99 9.86 -4.98
CA GLU A 110 10.10 9.10 -5.55
C GLU A 110 10.13 7.66 -5.03
N ASN A 111 10.01 7.50 -3.70
CA ASN A 111 10.02 6.21 -3.03
C ASN A 111 8.83 5.33 -3.45
N LEU A 112 7.62 5.89 -3.50
CA LEU A 112 6.40 5.20 -3.91
C LEU A 112 6.46 4.79 -5.39
N ALA A 113 7.01 5.64 -6.25
CA ALA A 113 7.22 5.30 -7.65
C ALA A 113 8.28 4.18 -7.80
N ALA A 114 9.28 4.12 -6.93
CA ALA A 114 10.25 3.01 -6.90
C ALA A 114 9.62 1.68 -6.46
N LEU A 115 8.65 1.71 -5.52
CA LEU A 115 7.90 0.52 -5.10
C LEU A 115 7.13 -0.13 -6.25
N GLY A 116 6.41 0.67 -7.06
CA GLY A 116 5.68 0.17 -8.23
C GLY A 116 6.59 -0.38 -9.34
N ARG A 117 7.83 0.10 -9.42
CA ARG A 117 8.82 -0.32 -10.43
C ARG A 117 9.65 -1.55 -10.02
N GLY A 118 9.55 -2.00 -8.76
CA GLY A 118 10.33 -3.10 -8.20
C GLY A 118 10.06 -4.49 -8.79
N GLY A 119 9.05 -4.65 -9.65
CA GLY A 119 8.77 -5.91 -10.37
C GLY A 119 9.63 -6.15 -11.61
N ARG A 120 10.42 -5.17 -12.08
CA ARG A 120 11.28 -5.28 -13.29
C ARG A 120 12.78 -5.35 -13.00
N ARG A 121 13.19 -5.88 -11.85
CA ARG A 121 14.61 -6.18 -11.54
C ARG A 121 14.73 -7.65 -11.11
N GLY A 122 14.60 -8.54 -12.09
CA GLY A 122 14.68 -9.99 -11.86
C GLY A 122 14.63 -10.82 -13.14
N GLY A 123 15.13 -10.27 -14.25
CA GLY A 123 15.24 -10.95 -15.54
C GLY A 123 16.41 -10.35 -16.29
N GLY A 124 17.61 -10.65 -15.82
CA GLY A 124 18.84 -10.04 -16.29
C GLY A 124 20.05 -10.79 -15.77
N ARG A 125 20.14 -12.06 -16.16
CA ARG A 125 21.33 -12.85 -16.46
C ARG A 125 20.88 -14.26 -16.83
#